data_AF-A0A497EJH0-F1
#
_entry.id   AF-A0A497EJH0-F1
#
_cell.length_a   1.000
_cell.length_b   1.000
_cell.length_c   1.000
_cell.angle_alpha   90.00
_cell.angle_beta   90.00
_cell.angle_gamma   90.00
#
_symmetry.space_group_name_H-M   'P 1'
#
loop_
_entity.id
_entity.type
_entity.pdbx_description
1 polymer ?
#
loop_
_entity_poly.entity_id
_entity_poly.type
_entity_poly.pdbx_seq_one_letter_code
_entity_poly.pdbx_strand_id
1 'polypeptide(L)'
;MALFGFGKKKPSKGVPIELVVQLKNQGLSNDQIIAELQRKGYSSAQIFDALSEAQLRLGMPEKAPAPPIAPMPIAPPKAPPELPPPPMPESAKPEITKETIEEIAEAIIDEKWDELMKAVDAVIDWKDKAEGRLSKVEQAIEDLKSDIETLKQTIIGRIEEYDKGIKEIGTDVKAMGEVFKKVIPTLTENVKELSSITEKLKKEKTKTNQRRLKKA
;
A
#
# COMPACT_ATOMS: atom_id res chain seq x y z
N MET A 1 -55.22 23.82 -4.87
CA MET A 1 -54.35 23.73 -6.05
C MET A 1 -52.93 24.06 -5.61
N ALA A 2 -52.05 23.06 -5.54
CA ALA A 2 -50.64 23.23 -5.23
C ALA A 2 -49.80 22.76 -6.43
N LEU A 3 -48.83 23.60 -6.77
CA LEU A 3 -48.04 23.64 -7.98
C LEU A 3 -47.14 22.41 -8.18
N PHE A 4 -47.02 22.04 -9.46
CA PHE A 4 -46.12 21.06 -10.05
C PHE A 4 -44.65 21.35 -9.69
N GLY A 5 -43.99 20.41 -9.00
CA GLY A 5 -42.56 20.45 -8.71
C GLY A 5 -41.80 19.45 -9.57
N PHE A 6 -41.10 19.96 -10.56
CA PHE A 6 -40.25 19.28 -11.53
C PHE A 6 -39.27 18.28 -10.87
N GLY A 7 -39.51 16.98 -11.08
CA GLY A 7 -38.56 15.92 -10.76
C GLY A 7 -37.33 16.02 -11.65
N LYS A 8 -36.24 16.56 -11.09
CA LYS A 8 -34.90 16.53 -11.70
C LYS A 8 -34.54 15.10 -12.09
N LYS A 9 -34.38 14.86 -13.39
CA LYS A 9 -33.71 13.67 -13.94
C LYS A 9 -32.36 13.53 -13.24
N LYS A 10 -32.20 12.48 -12.44
CA LYS A 10 -30.88 12.07 -11.94
C LYS A 10 -30.03 11.68 -13.15
N PRO A 11 -28.76 12.10 -13.25
CA PRO A 11 -27.90 11.59 -14.31
C PRO A 11 -27.74 10.10 -14.07
N SER A 12 -28.23 9.28 -15.01
CA SER A 12 -27.90 7.86 -15.04
C SER A 12 -26.37 7.79 -15.03
N LYS A 13 -25.79 7.10 -14.05
CA LYS A 13 -24.40 6.68 -14.09
C LYS A 13 -24.25 5.82 -15.34
N GLY A 14 -23.91 6.47 -16.46
CA GLY A 14 -23.56 5.81 -17.70
C GLY A 14 -22.32 4.95 -17.47
N VAL A 15 -22.10 3.98 -18.34
CA VAL A 15 -20.84 3.23 -18.35
C VAL A 15 -19.70 4.25 -18.31
N PRO A 16 -18.68 4.08 -17.45
CA PRO A 16 -17.52 4.94 -17.48
C PRO A 16 -16.91 4.88 -18.88
N ILE A 17 -17.03 5.97 -19.65
CA ILE A 17 -16.44 6.10 -20.99
C ILE A 17 -14.95 5.78 -20.93
N GLU A 18 -14.32 6.12 -19.81
CA GLU A 18 -12.93 5.81 -19.47
C GLU A 18 -12.62 4.31 -19.46
N LEU A 19 -13.55 3.47 -18.99
CA LEU A 19 -13.41 2.01 -19.02
C LEU A 19 -13.49 1.48 -20.46
N VAL A 20 -14.36 2.05 -21.29
CA VAL A 20 -14.47 1.68 -22.71
C VAL A 20 -13.20 2.08 -23.47
N VAL A 21 -12.69 3.29 -23.22
CA VAL A 21 -11.43 3.79 -23.80
C VAL A 21 -10.25 2.91 -23.36
N GLN A 22 -10.19 2.51 -22.09
CA GLN A 22 -9.15 1.63 -21.58
C GLN A 22 -9.15 0.27 -22.27
N LEU A 23 -10.32 -0.37 -22.38
CA LEU A 23 -10.45 -1.67 -23.04
C LEU A 23 -10.14 -1.57 -24.55
N LYS A 24 -10.48 -0.44 -25.18
CA LYS A 24 -10.14 -0.20 -26.58
C LYS A 24 -8.65 0.04 -26.80
N ASN A 25 -7.98 0.74 -25.89
CA ASN A 25 -6.52 0.90 -25.88
C ASN A 25 -5.78 -0.42 -25.65
N GLN A 26 -6.43 -1.39 -24.99
CA GLN A 26 -5.95 -2.76 -24.85
C GLN A 26 -6.14 -3.62 -26.11
N GLY A 27 -6.73 -3.05 -27.18
CA GLY A 27 -6.92 -3.74 -28.47
C GLY A 27 -8.11 -4.70 -28.51
N LEU A 28 -9.01 -4.67 -27.52
CA LEU A 28 -10.22 -5.49 -27.52
C LEU A 28 -11.21 -5.03 -28.61
N SER A 29 -11.91 -5.99 -29.22
CA SER A 29 -12.95 -5.69 -30.20
C SER A 29 -14.20 -5.11 -29.51
N ASN A 30 -15.00 -4.35 -30.26
CA ASN A 30 -16.25 -3.78 -29.73
C ASN A 30 -17.19 -4.88 -29.18
N ASP A 31 -17.25 -6.05 -29.80
CA ASP A 31 -18.08 -7.19 -29.34
C ASP A 31 -17.59 -7.78 -28.01
N GLN A 32 -16.26 -7.88 -27.83
CA GLN A 32 -15.66 -8.33 -26.57
C GLN A 32 -15.89 -7.33 -25.44
N ILE A 33 -15.81 -6.04 -25.76
CA ILE A 33 -16.10 -4.95 -24.81
C ILE A 33 -17.57 -5.02 -24.38
N ILE A 34 -18.49 -5.28 -25.32
CA ILE A 34 -19.92 -5.44 -25.02
C ILE A 34 -20.14 -6.62 -24.07
N ALA A 35 -19.54 -7.78 -24.34
CA ALA A 35 -19.68 -8.96 -23.48
C ALA A 35 -19.13 -8.71 -22.06
N GLU A 36 -17.96 -8.08 -21.94
CA GLU A 36 -17.34 -7.79 -20.63
C GLU A 36 -18.14 -6.75 -19.83
N LEU A 37 -18.74 -5.76 -20.49
CA LEU A 37 -19.59 -4.75 -19.84
C LEU A 37 -20.97 -5.30 -19.48
N GLN A 38 -21.55 -6.17 -20.30
CA GLN A 38 -22.77 -6.89 -19.96
C GLN A 38 -22.54 -7.79 -18.73
N ARG A 39 -21.39 -8.46 -18.63
CA ARG A 39 -20.99 -9.24 -17.44
C ARG A 39 -20.87 -8.39 -16.17
N LYS A 40 -20.49 -7.12 -16.32
CA LYS A 40 -20.44 -6.12 -15.24
C LYS A 40 -21.81 -5.48 -14.93
N GLY A 41 -22.88 -5.92 -15.61
CA GLY A 41 -24.26 -5.51 -15.34
C GLY A 41 -24.71 -4.25 -16.08
N TYR A 42 -23.97 -3.77 -17.09
CA TYR A 42 -24.37 -2.61 -17.87
C TYR A 42 -25.35 -2.99 -18.99
N SER A 43 -26.33 -2.11 -19.27
CA SER A 43 -27.29 -2.36 -20.35
C SER A 43 -26.66 -2.10 -21.73
N SER A 44 -27.09 -2.85 -22.74
CA SER A 44 -26.61 -2.70 -24.12
C SER A 44 -26.72 -1.25 -24.60
N ALA A 45 -27.82 -0.55 -24.32
CA ALA A 45 -27.99 0.86 -24.69
C ALA A 45 -26.93 1.78 -24.09
N GLN A 46 -26.57 1.59 -22.82
CA GLN A 46 -25.53 2.39 -22.16
C GLN A 46 -24.13 2.05 -22.68
N ILE A 47 -23.90 0.80 -23.07
CA ILE A 47 -22.62 0.36 -23.64
C ILE A 47 -22.43 0.95 -25.03
N PHE A 48 -23.44 0.89 -25.89
CA PHE A 48 -23.38 1.44 -27.26
C PHE A 48 -23.16 2.95 -27.25
N ASP A 49 -23.82 3.68 -26.35
CA ASP A 49 -23.66 5.13 -26.20
C ASP A 49 -22.22 5.49 -25.79
N ALA A 50 -21.70 4.82 -24.74
CA ALA A 50 -20.33 5.04 -24.27
C ALA A 50 -19.27 4.60 -25.29
N LEU A 51 -19.54 3.57 -26.10
CA LEU A 51 -18.62 3.08 -27.14
C LEU A 51 -18.57 4.02 -28.35
N SER A 52 -19.71 4.59 -28.72
CA SER A 52 -19.79 5.62 -29.77
C SER A 52 -19.08 6.90 -29.32
N GLU A 53 -19.29 7.32 -28.07
CA GLU A 53 -18.62 8.50 -27.51
C GLU A 53 -17.10 8.29 -27.33
N ALA A 54 -16.67 7.12 -26.84
CA ALA A 54 -15.26 6.77 -26.73
C ALA A 54 -14.56 6.79 -28.10
N GLN A 55 -15.25 6.33 -29.16
CA GLN A 55 -14.71 6.32 -30.51
C GLN A 55 -14.58 7.72 -31.10
N LEU A 56 -15.55 8.60 -30.86
CA LEU A 56 -15.46 10.01 -31.23
C LEU A 56 -14.29 10.73 -30.53
N ARG A 57 -14.04 10.43 -29.26
CA ARG A 57 -12.92 11.02 -28.49
C ARG A 57 -11.55 10.55 -28.97
N LEU A 58 -11.44 9.31 -29.46
CA LEU A 58 -10.19 8.75 -29.97
C LEU A 58 -9.88 9.15 -31.42
N GLY A 59 -10.75 9.94 -32.08
CA GLY A 59 -10.50 10.50 -33.41
C GLY A 59 -10.26 9.44 -34.50
N MET A 60 -10.74 8.21 -34.26
CA MET A 60 -10.48 7.06 -35.12
C MET A 60 -11.59 6.91 -36.15
N PRO A 61 -11.28 6.92 -37.47
CA PRO A 61 -12.30 6.79 -38.50
C PRO A 61 -13.03 5.44 -38.38
N GLU A 62 -14.34 5.58 -38.48
CA GLU A 62 -15.38 4.60 -38.32
C GLU A 62 -15.21 3.39 -39.26
N LYS A 63 -15.01 2.19 -38.71
CA LYS A 63 -15.45 0.97 -39.37
C LYS A 63 -16.80 0.60 -38.77
N ALA A 64 -17.84 1.25 -39.31
CA ALA A 64 -19.23 1.01 -38.94
C ALA A 64 -19.58 -0.47 -39.16
N PRO A 65 -20.35 -1.11 -38.26
CA PRO A 65 -21.17 -2.24 -38.65
C PRO A 65 -22.28 -1.73 -39.57
N ALA A 66 -22.52 -2.47 -40.65
CA ALA A 66 -23.52 -2.14 -41.66
C ALA A 66 -24.93 -1.92 -41.07
N PRO A 67 -25.73 -0.98 -41.63
CA PRO A 67 -27.11 -0.75 -41.19
C PRO A 67 -28.00 -1.98 -41.41
N PRO A 68 -29.10 -2.11 -40.63
CA PRO A 68 -30.04 -3.20 -40.77
C PRO A 68 -30.76 -3.12 -42.13
N ILE A 69 -30.83 -4.26 -42.81
CA ILE A 69 -31.46 -4.41 -44.12
C ILE A 69 -32.94 -4.04 -43.98
N ALA A 70 -33.34 -2.93 -44.60
CA ALA A 70 -34.75 -2.60 -44.81
C ALA A 70 -35.38 -3.62 -45.77
N PRO A 71 -36.62 -4.08 -45.54
CA PRO A 71 -37.30 -4.98 -46.46
C PRO A 71 -37.74 -4.21 -47.71
N MET A 72 -37.18 -4.54 -48.87
CA MET A 72 -37.74 -4.08 -50.15
C MET A 72 -38.99 -4.92 -50.51
N PRO A 73 -40.03 -4.31 -51.12
CA PRO A 73 -41.23 -5.02 -51.53
C PRO A 73 -40.98 -5.79 -52.84
N ILE A 74 -41.23 -7.10 -52.82
CA ILE A 74 -41.18 -7.94 -54.02
C ILE A 74 -42.49 -7.74 -54.80
N ALA A 75 -42.39 -7.18 -56.00
CA ALA A 75 -43.44 -7.25 -57.01
C ALA A 75 -43.49 -8.66 -57.64
N PRO A 76 -44.66 -9.23 -57.98
CA PRO A 76 -44.75 -10.62 -58.43
C PRO A 76 -44.42 -10.76 -59.93
N PRO A 77 -43.46 -11.61 -60.34
CA PRO A 77 -43.35 -12.07 -61.71
C PRO A 77 -44.14 -13.37 -61.90
N LYS A 78 -44.78 -13.45 -63.08
CA LYS A 78 -45.61 -14.55 -63.57
C LYS A 78 -44.84 -15.88 -63.67
N ALA A 79 -45.53 -16.96 -63.34
CA ALA A 79 -45.09 -18.35 -63.46
C ALA A 79 -44.93 -18.82 -64.91
N PRO A 80 -43.90 -19.64 -65.20
CA PRO A 80 -43.94 -20.71 -66.19
C PRO A 80 -44.02 -22.10 -65.54
N PRO A 81 -44.42 -23.15 -66.30
CA PRO A 81 -44.95 -24.43 -65.77
C PRO A 81 -43.92 -25.37 -65.13
N GLU A 82 -44.42 -26.17 -64.18
CA GLU A 82 -43.76 -27.21 -63.40
C GLU A 82 -42.96 -28.23 -64.23
N LEU A 83 -41.73 -28.46 -63.79
CA LEU A 83 -41.05 -29.76 -63.86
C LEU A 83 -40.94 -30.28 -62.41
N PRO A 84 -41.16 -31.58 -62.14
CA PRO A 84 -41.03 -32.11 -60.79
C PRO A 84 -39.56 -31.98 -60.34
N PRO A 85 -39.27 -31.34 -59.19
CA PRO A 85 -37.92 -31.30 -58.66
C PRO A 85 -37.51 -32.71 -58.19
N PRO A 86 -36.24 -33.12 -58.36
CA PRO A 86 -35.72 -34.31 -57.73
C PRO A 86 -35.88 -34.20 -56.19
N PRO A 87 -36.06 -35.32 -55.46
CA PRO A 87 -36.13 -35.27 -54.01
C PRO A 87 -34.84 -34.67 -53.47
N MET A 88 -34.94 -33.46 -52.94
CA MET A 88 -33.89 -32.89 -52.11
C MET A 88 -33.75 -33.81 -50.90
N PRO A 89 -32.54 -34.22 -50.51
CA PRO A 89 -32.33 -34.77 -49.18
C PRO A 89 -32.82 -33.72 -48.19
N GLU A 90 -33.84 -34.10 -47.42
CA GLU A 90 -34.33 -33.36 -46.27
C GLU A 90 -33.11 -32.96 -45.46
N SER A 91 -32.83 -31.65 -45.44
CA SER A 91 -31.80 -31.09 -44.60
C SER A 91 -32.21 -31.46 -43.18
N ALA A 92 -31.55 -32.47 -42.62
CA ALA A 92 -31.57 -32.76 -41.22
C ALA A 92 -31.22 -31.44 -40.52
N LYS A 93 -32.25 -30.72 -40.06
CA LYS A 93 -32.07 -29.84 -38.92
C LYS A 93 -31.48 -30.76 -37.86
N PRO A 94 -30.29 -30.48 -37.31
CA PRO A 94 -29.92 -31.12 -36.07
C PRO A 94 -31.01 -30.72 -35.08
N GLU A 95 -31.96 -31.62 -34.83
CA GLU A 95 -32.72 -31.57 -33.59
C GLU A 95 -31.67 -31.66 -32.51
N ILE A 96 -31.38 -30.52 -31.89
CA ILE A 96 -30.74 -30.52 -30.59
C ILE A 96 -31.78 -31.19 -29.68
N THR A 97 -31.73 -32.52 -29.61
CA THR A 97 -32.63 -33.30 -28.78
C THR A 97 -32.32 -32.98 -27.32
N LYS A 98 -33.32 -33.13 -26.45
CA LYS A 98 -33.12 -32.93 -25.01
C LYS A 98 -31.99 -33.81 -24.48
N GLU A 99 -31.75 -34.99 -25.08
CA GLU A 99 -30.63 -35.87 -24.75
C GLU A 99 -29.27 -35.21 -25.04
N THR A 100 -29.13 -34.45 -26.14
CA THR A 100 -27.89 -33.74 -26.44
C THR A 100 -27.67 -32.57 -25.47
N ILE A 101 -28.75 -31.92 -25.03
CA ILE A 101 -28.70 -30.87 -24.00
C ILE A 101 -28.36 -31.47 -22.63
N GLU A 102 -28.87 -32.66 -22.31
CA GLU A 102 -28.54 -33.40 -21.08
C GLU A 102 -27.09 -33.87 -21.08
N GLU A 103 -26.57 -34.46 -22.16
CA GLU A 103 -25.15 -34.85 -22.25
C GLU A 103 -24.21 -33.64 -22.13
N ILE A 104 -24.53 -32.53 -22.81
CA ILE A 104 -23.73 -31.30 -22.71
C ILE A 104 -23.84 -30.71 -21.31
N ALA A 105 -25.02 -30.76 -20.67
CA ALA A 105 -25.21 -30.27 -19.31
C ALA A 105 -24.46 -31.13 -18.28
N GLU A 106 -24.52 -32.46 -18.37
CA GLU A 106 -23.79 -33.36 -17.48
C GLU A 106 -22.28 -33.19 -17.62
N ALA A 107 -21.76 -33.13 -18.86
CA ALA A 107 -20.34 -32.90 -19.09
C ALA A 107 -19.87 -31.54 -18.57
N ILE A 108 -20.66 -30.48 -18.74
CA ILE A 108 -20.35 -29.14 -18.20
C ILE A 108 -20.45 -29.14 -16.67
N ILE A 109 -21.43 -29.82 -16.09
CA ILE A 109 -21.61 -29.90 -14.64
C ILE A 109 -20.42 -30.63 -14.01
N ASP A 110 -20.01 -31.78 -14.54
CA ASP A 110 -18.88 -32.55 -14.01
C ASP A 110 -17.56 -31.78 -14.15
N GLU A 111 -17.30 -31.15 -15.31
CA GLU A 111 -16.10 -30.32 -15.49
C GLU A 111 -16.07 -29.15 -14.51
N LYS A 112 -17.20 -28.47 -14.31
CA LYS A 112 -17.30 -27.34 -13.36
C LYS A 112 -17.28 -27.79 -11.92
N TRP A 113 -17.78 -29.00 -11.61
CA TRP A 113 -17.74 -29.58 -10.28
C TRP A 113 -16.31 -29.96 -9.90
N ASP A 114 -15.55 -30.57 -10.81
CA ASP A 114 -14.13 -30.87 -10.62
C ASP A 114 -13.29 -29.60 -10.46
N GLU A 115 -13.57 -28.55 -11.24
CA GLU A 115 -12.92 -27.24 -11.09
C GLU A 115 -13.24 -26.61 -9.72
N LEU A 116 -14.49 -26.71 -9.25
CA LEU A 116 -14.91 -26.23 -7.94
C LEU A 116 -14.22 -27.00 -6.81
N MET A 117 -14.16 -28.34 -6.90
CA MET A 117 -13.49 -29.17 -5.90
C MET A 117 -12.00 -28.83 -5.78
N LYS A 118 -11.31 -28.62 -6.91
CA LYS A 118 -9.92 -28.15 -6.91
C LYS A 118 -9.76 -26.78 -6.24
N ALA A 119 -10.70 -25.86 -6.45
CA ALA A 119 -10.67 -24.56 -5.80
C ALA A 119 -10.90 -24.68 -4.27
N VAL A 120 -11.79 -25.58 -3.85
CA VAL A 120 -12.02 -25.88 -2.42
C VAL A 120 -10.77 -26.48 -1.78
N ASP A 121 -10.12 -27.44 -2.43
CA ASP A 121 -8.86 -28.02 -1.93
C ASP A 121 -7.77 -26.95 -1.81
N ALA A 122 -7.65 -26.06 -2.80
CA ALA A 122 -6.72 -24.93 -2.74
C ALA A 122 -7.03 -23.96 -1.58
N VAL A 123 -8.30 -23.76 -1.24
CA VAL A 123 -8.71 -22.94 -0.09
C VAL A 123 -8.39 -23.64 1.24
N ILE A 124 -8.55 -24.96 1.32
CA ILE A 124 -8.17 -25.76 2.49
C ILE A 124 -6.65 -25.67 2.70
N ASP A 125 -5.86 -25.90 1.66
CA ASP A 125 -4.40 -25.76 1.70
C ASP A 125 -3.96 -24.35 2.13
N TRP A 126 -4.66 -23.33 1.64
CA TRP A 126 -4.41 -21.94 2.03
C TRP A 126 -4.78 -21.69 3.49
N LYS A 127 -5.93 -22.20 3.96
CA LYS A 127 -6.36 -22.13 5.36
C LYS A 127 -5.31 -22.76 6.26
N ASP A 128 -4.84 -23.96 5.95
CA ASP A 128 -3.87 -24.68 6.78
C ASP A 128 -2.52 -23.95 6.81
N LYS A 129 -2.08 -23.38 5.67
CA LYS A 129 -0.90 -22.50 5.61
C LYS A 129 -1.11 -21.22 6.42
N ALA A 130 -2.29 -20.63 6.39
CA ALA A 130 -2.63 -19.42 7.14
C ALA A 130 -2.66 -19.69 8.65
N GLU A 131 -3.26 -20.79 9.08
CA GLU A 131 -3.27 -21.25 10.49
C GLU A 131 -1.85 -21.53 10.98
N GLY A 132 -1.02 -22.20 10.17
CA GLY A 132 0.39 -22.43 10.50
C GLY A 132 1.20 -21.14 10.63
N ARG A 133 0.91 -20.12 9.80
CA ARG A 133 1.54 -18.80 9.92
C ARG A 133 1.04 -18.03 11.14
N LEU A 134 -0.26 -18.12 11.44
CA LEU A 134 -0.88 -17.47 12.59
C LEU A 134 -0.25 -18.01 13.89
N SER A 135 -0.13 -19.33 14.01
CA SER A 135 0.51 -19.97 15.17
C SER A 135 1.97 -19.53 15.34
N LYS A 136 2.73 -19.39 14.24
CA LYS A 136 4.12 -18.86 14.31
C LYS A 136 4.16 -17.39 14.74
N VAL A 137 3.18 -16.59 14.33
CA VAL A 137 3.07 -15.19 14.75
C VAL A 137 2.72 -15.11 16.23
N GLU A 138 1.80 -15.94 16.71
CA GLU A 138 1.45 -16.03 18.13
C GLU A 138 2.69 -16.38 18.97
N GLN A 139 3.46 -17.40 18.56
CA GLN A 139 4.71 -17.75 19.23
C GLN A 139 5.72 -16.60 19.22
N ALA A 140 5.92 -15.94 18.08
CA ALA A 140 6.85 -14.82 17.97
C ALA A 140 6.43 -13.62 18.85
N ILE A 141 5.12 -13.41 19.05
CA ILE A 141 4.60 -12.37 19.96
C ILE A 141 4.87 -12.77 21.41
N GLU A 142 4.72 -14.04 21.76
CA GLU A 142 5.02 -14.54 23.11
C GLU A 142 6.52 -14.43 23.43
N ASP A 143 7.37 -14.81 22.48
CA ASP A 143 8.82 -14.67 22.58
C ASP A 143 9.22 -13.19 22.71
N LEU A 144 8.66 -12.31 21.87
CA LEU A 144 8.89 -10.86 21.94
C LEU A 144 8.46 -10.27 23.30
N LYS A 145 7.35 -10.75 23.86
CA LYS A 145 6.89 -10.33 25.18
C LYS A 145 7.88 -10.73 26.27
N SER A 146 8.44 -11.94 26.18
CA SER A 146 9.48 -12.43 27.09
C SER A 146 10.77 -11.60 26.98
N ASP A 147 11.19 -11.30 25.75
CA ASP A 147 12.36 -10.46 25.48
C ASP A 147 12.18 -9.04 26.03
N ILE A 148 10.99 -8.45 25.88
CA ILE A 148 10.68 -7.12 26.43
C ILE A 148 10.73 -7.13 27.96
N GLU A 149 10.20 -8.17 28.63
CA GLU A 149 10.28 -8.24 30.09
C GLU A 149 11.74 -8.38 30.55
N THR A 150 12.54 -9.22 29.87
CA THR A 150 13.97 -9.36 30.15
C THR A 150 14.73 -8.05 29.95
N LEU A 151 14.43 -7.34 28.86
CA LEU A 151 15.00 -6.04 28.56
C LEU A 151 14.62 -5.01 29.63
N LYS A 152 13.35 -4.98 30.05
CA LYS A 152 12.87 -4.10 31.12
C LYS A 152 13.61 -4.35 32.43
N GLN A 153 13.80 -5.61 32.84
CA GLN A 153 14.57 -5.94 34.04
C GLN A 153 16.04 -5.50 33.91
N THR A 154 16.64 -5.69 32.73
CA THR A 154 18.01 -5.25 32.44
C THR A 154 18.13 -3.71 32.50
N ILE A 155 17.16 -2.98 31.94
CA ILE A 155 17.13 -1.52 31.97
C ILE A 155 16.98 -1.00 33.40
N ILE A 156 16.10 -1.61 34.20
CA ILE A 156 15.93 -1.24 35.62
C ILE A 156 17.26 -1.44 36.36
N GLY A 157 17.91 -2.60 36.20
CA GLY A 157 19.22 -2.85 36.83
C GLY A 157 20.29 -1.84 36.40
N ARG A 158 20.37 -1.50 35.10
CA ARG A 158 21.28 -0.46 34.63
C ARG A 158 20.97 0.90 35.24
N ILE A 159 19.70 1.31 35.30
CA ILE A 159 19.30 2.59 35.89
C ILE A 159 19.68 2.64 37.38
N GLU A 160 19.50 1.54 38.12
CA GLU A 160 19.92 1.44 39.52
C GLU A 160 21.46 1.55 39.69
N GLU A 161 22.22 0.88 38.82
CA GLU A 161 23.69 1.03 38.76
C GLU A 161 24.09 2.48 38.48
N TYR A 162 23.43 3.14 37.52
CA TYR A 162 23.67 4.55 37.18
C TYR A 162 23.32 5.49 38.35
N ASP A 163 22.17 5.31 39.02
CA ASP A 163 21.78 6.11 40.18
C ASP A 163 22.79 5.97 41.32
N LYS A 164 23.29 4.75 41.57
CA LYS A 164 24.36 4.50 42.54
C LYS A 164 25.65 5.21 42.14
N GLY A 165 26.07 5.11 40.89
CA GLY A 165 27.26 5.79 40.37
C GLY A 165 27.16 7.31 40.49
N ILE A 166 26.00 7.90 40.19
CA ILE A 166 25.78 9.35 40.33
C ILE A 166 25.83 9.77 41.81
N LYS A 167 25.29 8.99 42.74
CA LYS A 167 25.39 9.26 44.19
C LYS A 167 26.82 9.20 44.70
N GLU A 168 27.59 8.22 44.23
CA GLU A 168 29.01 8.07 44.56
C GLU A 168 29.81 9.27 44.02
N ILE A 169 29.63 9.62 42.74
CA ILE A 169 30.22 10.81 42.14
C ILE A 169 29.81 12.08 42.91
N GLY A 170 28.55 12.21 43.33
CA GLY A 170 28.10 13.34 44.14
C GLY A 170 28.83 13.43 45.49
N THR A 171 29.13 12.28 46.09
CA THR A 171 29.90 12.20 47.35
C THR A 171 31.36 12.59 47.11
N ASP A 172 31.97 12.08 46.04
CA ASP A 172 33.35 12.40 45.66
C ASP A 172 33.49 13.89 45.31
N VAL A 173 32.58 14.44 44.53
CA VAL A 173 32.54 15.87 44.18
C VAL A 173 32.38 16.72 45.43
N LYS A 174 31.58 16.29 46.41
CA LYS A 174 31.45 16.98 47.70
C LYS A 174 32.74 16.93 48.50
N ALA A 175 33.39 15.77 48.59
CA ALA A 175 34.68 15.62 49.25
C ALA A 175 35.76 16.47 48.56
N MET A 176 35.79 16.47 47.23
CA MET A 176 36.69 17.29 46.43
C MET A 176 36.43 18.79 46.66
N GLY A 177 35.17 19.19 46.81
CA GLY A 177 34.77 20.55 47.21
C GLY A 177 35.30 20.93 48.60
N GLU A 178 35.23 20.04 49.58
CA GLU A 178 35.81 20.25 50.91
C GLU A 178 37.34 20.33 50.88
N VAL A 179 38.00 19.52 50.04
CA VAL A 179 39.44 19.63 49.80
C VAL A 179 39.76 20.98 49.17
N PHE A 180 39.02 21.42 48.15
CA PHE A 180 39.20 22.74 47.52
C PHE A 180 39.04 23.89 48.52
N LYS A 181 38.02 23.83 49.39
CA LYS A 181 37.82 24.82 50.47
C LYS A 181 39.03 24.92 51.41
N LYS A 182 39.73 23.81 51.65
CA LYS A 182 40.94 23.79 52.49
C LYS A 182 42.19 24.23 51.72
N VAL A 183 42.30 23.85 50.45
CA VAL A 183 43.49 24.09 49.62
C VAL A 183 43.57 25.55 49.14
N ILE A 184 42.45 26.19 48.79
CA ILE A 184 42.45 27.59 48.32
C ILE A 184 43.08 28.56 49.34
N PRO A 185 42.70 28.54 50.63
CA PRO A 185 43.32 29.39 51.65
C PRO A 185 44.82 29.09 51.80
N THR A 186 45.21 27.82 51.90
CA THR A 186 46.63 27.43 52.05
C THR A 186 47.48 27.87 50.86
N LEU A 187 46.97 27.72 49.63
CA LEU A 187 47.66 28.24 48.44
C LEU A 187 47.78 29.76 48.47
N THR A 188 46.72 30.47 48.87
CA THR A 188 46.73 31.94 48.97
C THR A 188 47.73 32.42 50.02
N GLU A 189 47.77 31.75 51.17
CA GLU A 189 48.69 32.05 52.26
C GLU A 189 50.14 31.76 51.87
N ASN A 190 50.41 30.60 51.26
CA ASN A 190 51.74 30.25 50.74
C ASN A 190 52.23 31.22 49.66
N VAL A 191 51.35 31.66 48.74
CA VAL A 191 51.69 32.67 47.72
C VAL A 191 51.98 34.04 48.36
N LYS A 192 51.22 34.42 49.40
CA LYS A 192 51.46 35.65 50.17
C LYS A 192 52.80 35.59 50.91
N GLU A 193 53.14 34.45 51.50
CA GLU A 193 54.45 34.23 52.13
C GLU A 193 55.59 34.32 51.13
N LEU A 194 55.49 33.65 49.97
CA LEU A 194 56.48 33.73 48.90
C LEU A 194 56.69 35.17 48.42
N SER A 195 55.60 35.92 48.22
CA SER A 195 55.64 37.33 47.86
C SER A 195 56.38 38.15 48.93
N SER A 196 56.09 37.91 50.21
CA SER A 196 56.75 38.60 51.33
C SER A 196 58.24 38.28 51.45
N ILE A 197 58.63 37.02 51.22
CA ILE A 197 60.03 36.58 51.22
C ILE A 197 60.78 37.23 50.06
N THR A 198 60.16 37.29 48.88
CA THR A 198 60.72 37.96 47.70
C THR A 198 60.94 39.46 47.95
N GLU A 199 59.97 40.14 48.57
CA GLU A 199 60.09 41.55 48.98
C GLU A 199 61.21 41.78 50.01
N LYS A 200 61.32 40.91 51.02
CA LYS A 200 62.40 40.97 52.03
C LYS A 200 63.78 40.80 51.38
N LEU A 201 63.92 39.80 50.50
CA LEU A 201 65.15 39.55 49.73
C LEU A 201 65.50 40.76 48.86
N LYS A 202 64.52 41.36 48.19
CA LYS A 202 64.72 42.56 47.37
C LYS A 202 65.20 43.75 48.21
N LYS A 203 64.62 43.98 49.39
CA LYS A 203 65.04 45.05 50.32
C LYS A 203 66.44 44.84 50.90
N GLU A 204 66.78 43.61 51.29
CA GLU A 204 68.13 43.24 51.76
C GLU A 204 69.19 43.47 50.67
N LYS A 205 68.88 43.10 49.41
CA LYS A 205 69.76 43.33 48.26
C LYS A 205 70.00 44.83 48.03
N THR A 206 68.96 45.66 48.15
CA THR A 206 69.07 47.13 48.03
C THR A 206 69.88 47.74 49.18
N LYS A 207 69.66 47.31 50.43
CA LYS A 207 70.45 47.76 51.59
C LYS A 207 71.93 47.38 51.46
N THR A 208 72.22 46.16 51.00
CA THR A 208 73.59 45.69 50.76
C THR A 208 74.29 46.53 49.69
N ASN A 209 73.62 46.81 48.57
CA ASN A 209 74.17 47.69 47.53
C ASN A 209 74.41 49.12 48.05
N GLN A 210 73.50 49.70 48.82
CA GLN A 210 73.69 51.03 49.41
C GLN A 210 74.86 51.07 50.41
N ARG A 211 75.08 50.01 51.18
CA ARG A 211 76.22 49.89 52.11
C ARG A 211 77.55 49.75 51.37
N ARG A 212 77.57 49.10 50.20
CA ARG A 212 78.79 49.02 49.36
C ARG A 212 79.10 50.35 48.69
N LEU A 213 78.10 51.11 48.24
CA LEU A 213 78.31 52.44 47.65
C LEU A 213 78.80 53.51 48.64
N LYS A 214 78.51 53.36 49.94
CA LYS A 214 78.99 54.29 50.98
C LYS A 214 80.38 53.98 51.54
N LYS A 215 80.98 52.86 51.11
CA LYS A 215 82.31 52.42 51.55
C LYS A 215 83.38 52.52 50.44
N ALA A 216 82.99 52.96 49.24
CA ALA A 216 83.87 53.36 48.16
C ALA A 216 83.88 54.89 48.09
#